data_AF-A0A955UQX1-F1
#
_entry.id   AF-A0A955UQX1-F1
#
_cell.length_a   1.000
_cell.length_b   1.000
_cell.length_c   1.000
_cell.angle_alpha   90.00
_cell.angle_beta   90.00
_cell.angle_gamma   90.00
#
_symmetry.space_group_name_H-M   'P 1'
#
loop_
_entity.id
_entity.type
_entity.pdbx_description
1 polymer ?
#
loop_
_entity_poly.entity_id
_entity_poly.type
_entity_poly.pdbx_seq_one_letter_code
_entity_poly.pdbx_strand_id
1 'polypeptide(L)'
;MLKILVRACIVLLALGLAPATSLAVPTTYYFASGSVQLRATLDGTTTSVISGSIPVTIPLGGNQVVFDADAGANGTLLGLSLAPAGPIALDLDQTIVALDSITIENTLLMNDAGATAAISGAGSFSLATMLTADVSGVFPDTSTFGPAPVSSLTSSAVGSLAVSGDTITLGLVGVNLATFPQLANPGAPDIVVKADFTFFGVVPEPGTALLLGMGLMGLSAARSRR
;
A
#
# COMPACT_ATOMS: atom_id res chain seq x y z
N MET A 1 -27.85 40.48 -34.95
CA MET A 1 -26.39 40.48 -34.65
C MET A 1 -26.02 39.85 -33.30
N LEU A 2 -26.84 39.98 -32.24
CA LEU A 2 -26.53 39.44 -30.90
C LEU A 2 -26.37 37.90 -30.81
N LYS A 3 -27.12 37.13 -31.62
CA LYS A 3 -27.07 35.65 -31.62
C LYS A 3 -25.78 35.05 -32.19
N ILE A 4 -25.03 35.79 -33.01
CA ILE A 4 -23.76 35.35 -33.61
C ILE A 4 -22.62 35.54 -32.59
N LEU A 5 -22.67 36.63 -31.80
CA LEU A 5 -21.68 36.91 -30.76
C LEU A 5 -21.69 35.87 -29.63
N VAL A 6 -22.88 35.42 -29.21
CA VAL A 6 -23.03 34.39 -28.16
C VAL A 6 -22.50 33.03 -28.62
N ARG A 7 -22.71 32.66 -29.90
CA ARG A 7 -22.17 31.41 -30.46
C ARG A 7 -20.65 31.45 -30.63
N ALA A 8 -20.10 32.61 -31.00
CA ALA A 8 -18.64 32.80 -31.07
C ALA A 8 -17.98 32.71 -29.69
N CYS A 9 -18.61 33.25 -28.63
CA CYS A 9 -18.11 33.13 -27.26
C CYS A 9 -18.12 31.69 -26.73
N ILE A 10 -19.16 30.90 -27.02
CA ILE A 10 -19.26 29.50 -26.56
C ILE A 10 -18.23 28.61 -27.28
N VAL A 11 -17.96 28.87 -28.56
CA VAL A 11 -16.92 28.15 -29.32
C VAL A 11 -15.51 28.54 -28.84
N LEU A 12 -15.24 29.81 -28.53
CA LEU A 12 -13.96 30.21 -27.93
C LEU A 12 -13.76 29.64 -26.52
N LEU A 13 -14.82 29.51 -25.71
CA LEU A 13 -14.74 28.90 -24.38
C LEU A 13 -14.45 27.38 -24.47
N ALA A 14 -14.96 26.71 -25.51
CA ALA A 14 -14.73 25.29 -25.76
C ALA A 14 -13.32 25.00 -26.34
N LEU A 15 -12.74 25.93 -27.11
CA LEU A 15 -11.37 25.83 -27.62
C LEU A 15 -10.29 26.21 -26.60
N GLY A 16 -10.66 26.84 -25.48
CA GLY A 16 -9.76 27.12 -24.35
C GLY A 16 -9.60 25.96 -23.36
N LEU A 17 -10.41 24.90 -23.48
CA LEU A 17 -10.28 23.66 -22.71
C LEU A 17 -9.30 22.69 -23.38
N ALA A 18 -8.17 23.20 -23.88
CA ALA A 18 -7.02 22.33 -24.07
C ALA A 18 -6.69 21.75 -22.68
N PRO A 19 -6.55 20.42 -22.53
CA PRO A 19 -6.04 19.88 -21.28
C PRO A 19 -4.70 20.56 -21.04
N ALA A 20 -4.64 21.41 -20.02
CA ALA A 20 -3.37 21.93 -19.57
C ALA A 20 -2.58 20.68 -19.18
N THR A 21 -1.61 20.29 -20.02
CA THR A 21 -0.58 19.37 -19.61
C THR A 21 0.22 20.14 -18.59
N SER A 22 -0.22 20.06 -17.34
CA SER A 22 0.65 20.23 -16.21
C SER A 22 1.90 19.39 -16.54
N LEU A 23 3.07 20.01 -16.49
CA LEU A 23 4.33 19.28 -16.50
C LEU A 23 4.68 19.06 -15.03
N ALA A 24 3.76 18.46 -14.26
CA ALA A 24 4.02 18.19 -12.86
C ALA A 24 5.11 17.12 -12.83
N VAL A 25 6.23 17.49 -12.23
CA VAL A 25 7.27 16.54 -11.88
C VAL A 25 6.67 15.54 -10.89
N PRO A 26 6.97 14.23 -11.03
CA PRO A 26 6.59 13.24 -10.03
C PRO A 26 6.90 13.73 -8.62
N THR A 27 5.88 13.71 -7.76
CA THR A 27 5.96 14.23 -6.40
C THR A 27 6.14 13.08 -5.42
N THR A 28 7.10 13.23 -4.51
CA THR A 28 7.33 12.27 -3.41
C THR A 28 6.56 12.72 -2.18
N TYR A 29 5.66 11.87 -1.70
CA TYR A 29 4.91 12.05 -0.48
C TYR A 29 5.54 11.24 0.64
N TYR A 30 5.80 11.90 1.76
CA TYR A 30 6.30 11.26 2.97
C TYR A 30 5.15 11.08 3.96
N PHE A 31 5.00 9.87 4.50
CA PHE A 31 3.98 9.59 5.50
C PHE A 31 4.63 9.61 6.88
N ALA A 32 4.17 10.56 7.70
CA ALA A 32 4.69 10.78 9.05
C ALA A 32 4.28 9.68 10.03
N SER A 33 3.16 9.00 9.77
CA SER A 33 2.68 7.89 10.59
C SER A 33 1.90 6.87 9.76
N GLY A 34 1.79 5.66 10.30
CA GLY A 34 1.05 4.57 9.72
C GLY A 34 1.07 3.36 10.63
N SER A 35 0.21 2.40 10.31
CA SER A 35 0.10 1.14 11.04
C SER A 35 0.01 -0.03 10.07
N VAL A 36 0.66 -1.13 10.43
CA VAL A 36 0.49 -2.43 9.79
C VAL A 36 -0.37 -3.29 10.69
N GLN A 37 -1.42 -3.88 10.13
CA GLN A 37 -2.17 -4.96 10.76
C GLN A 37 -1.68 -6.28 10.20
N LEU A 38 -1.17 -7.13 11.07
CA LEU A 38 -0.60 -8.42 10.72
C LEU A 38 -1.55 -9.56 11.06
N ARG A 39 -1.58 -10.54 10.17
CA ARG A 39 -2.29 -11.81 10.33
C ARG A 39 -1.35 -12.91 9.88
N ALA A 40 -1.17 -13.93 10.71
CA ALA A 40 -0.48 -15.16 10.30
C ALA A 40 -1.48 -16.30 10.33
N THR A 41 -1.53 -17.08 9.25
CA THR A 41 -2.45 -18.21 9.07
C THR A 41 -1.73 -19.41 8.48
N LEU A 42 -2.25 -20.61 8.69
CA LEU A 42 -1.79 -21.79 7.96
C LEU A 42 -2.21 -21.68 6.48
N ASP A 43 -1.31 -22.04 5.57
CA ASP A 43 -1.54 -21.94 4.13
C ASP A 43 -2.79 -22.73 3.71
N GLY A 44 -3.58 -22.14 2.82
CA GLY A 44 -4.87 -22.69 2.40
C GLY A 44 -5.97 -22.69 3.47
N THR A 45 -5.76 -22.09 4.65
CA THR A 45 -6.77 -22.04 5.73
C THR A 45 -7.00 -20.61 6.25
N THR A 46 -8.01 -20.44 7.12
CA THR A 46 -8.25 -19.21 7.88
C THR A 46 -7.80 -19.33 9.34
N THR A 47 -7.20 -20.46 9.73
CA THR A 47 -6.73 -20.72 11.09
C THR A 47 -5.58 -19.79 11.40
N SER A 48 -5.75 -18.90 12.37
CA SER A 48 -4.66 -18.03 12.80
C SER A 48 -3.67 -18.81 13.66
N VAL A 49 -2.39 -18.50 13.47
CA VAL A 49 -1.28 -19.09 14.24
C VAL A 49 -0.71 -18.11 15.28
N ILE A 50 -1.29 -16.92 15.42
CA ILE A 50 -0.83 -15.89 16.35
C ILE A 50 -1.42 -16.16 17.73
N SER A 51 -0.57 -16.19 18.75
CA SER A 51 -0.96 -16.16 20.15
C SER A 51 -1.48 -14.77 20.52
N GLY A 52 -2.68 -14.70 21.12
CA GLY A 52 -3.22 -13.47 21.71
C GLY A 52 -4.06 -12.58 20.77
N SER A 53 -3.79 -11.27 20.80
CA SER A 53 -4.66 -10.27 20.16
C SER A 53 -4.40 -10.18 18.65
N ILE A 54 -5.44 -10.44 17.85
CA ILE A 54 -5.39 -10.41 16.38
C ILE A 54 -6.35 -9.33 15.87
N PRO A 55 -5.92 -8.44 14.95
CA PRO A 55 -4.60 -8.37 14.31
C PRO A 55 -3.55 -7.66 15.15
N VAL A 56 -2.27 -8.03 14.95
CA VAL A 56 -1.13 -7.34 15.59
C VAL A 56 -0.90 -6.01 14.87
N THR A 57 -0.89 -4.91 15.62
CA THR A 57 -0.72 -3.56 15.06
C THR A 57 0.70 -3.05 15.30
N ILE A 58 1.41 -2.69 14.22
CA ILE A 58 2.81 -2.24 14.28
C ILE A 58 2.94 -0.85 13.67
N PRO A 59 3.61 0.10 14.36
CA PRO A 59 3.86 1.42 13.79
C PRO A 59 4.85 1.34 12.62
N LEU A 60 4.59 2.13 11.59
CA LEU A 60 5.46 2.26 10.42
C LEU A 60 6.45 3.42 10.60
N GLY A 61 7.62 3.31 9.98
CA GLY A 61 8.69 4.32 10.02
C GLY A 61 9.32 4.56 8.65
N GLY A 62 9.48 5.83 8.26
CA GLY A 62 10.21 6.18 7.03
C GLY A 62 9.53 5.73 5.73
N ASN A 63 8.28 6.11 5.52
CA ASN A 63 7.49 5.70 4.36
C ASN A 63 7.43 6.78 3.29
N GLN A 64 7.59 6.38 2.04
CA GLN A 64 7.46 7.29 0.89
C GLN A 64 6.68 6.66 -0.27
N VAL A 65 5.98 7.53 -0.99
CA VAL A 65 5.26 7.19 -2.22
C VAL A 65 5.60 8.23 -3.28
N VAL A 66 5.90 7.78 -4.48
CA VAL A 66 6.14 8.64 -5.65
C VAL A 66 4.90 8.57 -6.54
N PHE A 67 4.27 9.72 -6.73
CA PHE A 67 3.07 9.84 -7.55
C PHE A 67 3.30 10.86 -8.66
N ASP A 68 2.88 10.49 -9.87
CA ASP A 68 2.88 11.36 -11.03
C ASP A 68 1.43 11.63 -11.44
N ALA A 69 1.01 12.90 -11.32
CA ALA A 69 -0.35 13.32 -11.60
C ALA A 69 -0.67 13.37 -13.10
N ASP A 70 0.35 13.49 -13.94
CA ASP A 70 0.22 13.64 -15.39
C ASP A 70 0.44 12.30 -16.14
N ALA A 71 0.99 11.30 -15.44
CA ALA A 71 1.04 9.92 -15.92
C ALA A 71 -0.35 9.27 -15.87
N GLY A 72 -1.08 9.34 -16.99
CA GLY A 72 -2.38 8.67 -17.15
C GLY A 72 -3.57 9.54 -16.72
N ALA A 73 -4.78 9.02 -16.90
CA ALA A 73 -6.00 9.83 -16.78
C ALA A 73 -6.28 10.36 -15.35
N ASN A 74 -5.80 9.67 -14.32
CA ASN A 74 -5.97 10.06 -12.90
C ASN A 74 -4.64 10.04 -12.14
N GLY A 75 -3.53 10.13 -12.87
CA GLY A 75 -2.18 9.90 -12.35
C GLY A 75 -1.83 8.42 -12.12
N THR A 76 -0.56 8.18 -11.84
CA THR A 76 0.06 6.87 -11.67
C THR A 76 0.96 6.87 -10.45
N LEU A 77 0.87 5.81 -9.66
CA LEU A 77 1.82 5.48 -8.62
C LEU A 77 3.08 4.92 -9.27
N LEU A 78 4.19 5.65 -9.17
CA LEU A 78 5.48 5.26 -9.74
C LEU A 78 6.37 4.54 -8.73
N GLY A 79 6.21 4.84 -7.44
CA GLY A 79 7.09 4.37 -6.38
C GLY A 79 6.35 4.22 -5.05
N LEU A 80 6.74 3.22 -4.29
CA LEU A 80 6.26 2.83 -2.99
C LEU A 80 7.47 2.27 -2.25
N SER A 81 7.75 2.79 -1.07
CA SER A 81 8.80 2.26 -0.20
C SER A 81 8.37 2.46 1.24
N LEU A 82 8.12 1.34 1.92
CA LEU A 82 7.50 1.32 3.24
C LEU A 82 8.28 0.39 4.14
N ALA A 83 8.61 0.88 5.34
CA ALA A 83 9.34 0.12 6.34
C ALA A 83 8.62 0.20 7.70
N PRO A 84 8.58 -0.89 8.48
CA PRO A 84 8.21 -0.84 9.89
C PRO A 84 9.15 0.06 10.68
N ALA A 85 8.66 0.69 11.75
CA ALA A 85 9.49 1.51 12.63
C ALA A 85 10.48 0.68 13.47
N GLY A 86 10.31 -0.63 13.52
CA GLY A 86 11.13 -1.56 14.28
C GLY A 86 10.83 -3.02 13.91
N PRO A 87 11.48 -3.98 14.59
CA PRO A 87 11.28 -5.39 14.33
C PRO A 87 9.83 -5.82 14.64
N ILE A 88 9.33 -6.74 13.83
CA ILE A 88 8.02 -7.35 13.97
C ILE A 88 8.19 -8.64 14.76
N ALA A 89 7.81 -8.63 16.04
CA ALA A 89 7.80 -9.84 16.86
C ALA A 89 6.38 -10.41 16.92
N LEU A 90 6.23 -11.68 16.54
CA LEU A 90 4.99 -12.43 16.59
C LEU A 90 5.15 -13.60 17.56
N ASP A 91 4.28 -13.63 18.55
CA ASP A 91 4.08 -14.80 19.42
C ASP A 91 3.13 -15.78 18.72
N LEU A 92 3.49 -17.06 18.69
CA LEU A 92 2.78 -18.08 17.94
C LEU A 92 2.10 -19.09 18.86
N ASP A 93 0.94 -19.59 18.42
CA ASP A 93 0.21 -20.62 19.17
C ASP A 93 0.88 -21.98 18.97
N GLN A 94 1.64 -22.40 20.00
CA GLN A 94 2.36 -23.67 20.04
C GLN A 94 1.45 -24.90 19.88
N THR A 95 0.13 -24.77 20.10
CA THR A 95 -0.83 -25.87 19.89
C THR A 95 -1.14 -26.09 18.40
N ILE A 96 -0.86 -25.09 17.57
CA ILE A 96 -1.17 -25.08 16.13
C ILE A 96 0.11 -25.21 15.30
N VAL A 97 1.18 -24.55 15.71
CA VAL A 97 2.48 -24.54 15.03
C VAL A 97 3.59 -24.92 15.99
N ALA A 98 4.62 -25.61 15.49
CA ALA A 98 5.74 -26.05 16.32
C ALA A 98 6.77 -24.94 16.63
N LEU A 99 6.40 -23.67 16.43
CA LEU A 99 7.22 -22.50 16.73
C LEU A 99 6.61 -21.73 17.89
N ASP A 100 7.47 -21.17 18.73
CA ASP A 100 7.06 -20.31 19.86
C ASP A 100 6.94 -18.86 19.40
N SER A 101 7.96 -18.34 18.72
CA SER A 101 7.92 -16.97 18.20
C SER A 101 8.65 -16.82 16.88
N ILE A 102 8.26 -15.80 16.12
CA ILE A 102 8.93 -15.35 14.91
C ILE A 102 9.26 -13.86 15.05
N THR A 103 10.47 -13.48 14.66
CA THR A 103 10.87 -12.09 14.53
C THR A 103 11.22 -11.79 13.07
N ILE A 104 10.59 -10.77 12.50
CA ILE A 104 10.83 -10.27 11.15
C ILE A 104 11.50 -8.89 11.26
N GLU A 105 12.69 -8.76 10.71
CA GLU A 105 13.51 -7.55 10.75
C GLU A 105 13.83 -7.07 9.34
N ASN A 106 14.44 -5.88 9.23
CA ASN A 106 14.90 -5.28 7.97
C ASN A 106 13.82 -5.29 6.86
N THR A 107 12.56 -5.14 7.26
CA THR A 107 11.43 -5.27 6.35
C THR A 107 11.29 -4.03 5.48
N LEU A 108 11.19 -4.25 4.18
CA LEU A 108 10.98 -3.22 3.19
C LEU A 108 9.96 -3.70 2.16
N LEU A 109 8.80 -3.05 2.12
CA LEU A 109 7.81 -3.21 1.05
C LEU A 109 8.09 -2.17 -0.03
N MET A 110 8.25 -2.64 -1.26
CA MET A 110 8.46 -1.79 -2.43
C MET A 110 7.64 -2.28 -3.62
N ASN A 111 7.59 -1.49 -4.69
CA ASN A 111 7.09 -1.96 -5.98
C ASN A 111 7.99 -3.11 -6.45
N ASP A 112 7.37 -4.06 -7.15
CA ASP A 112 8.16 -4.96 -7.99
C ASP A 112 8.88 -4.16 -9.10
N ALA A 113 9.93 -4.73 -9.68
CA ALA A 113 10.81 -4.05 -10.62
C ALA A 113 10.03 -3.49 -11.83
N GLY A 114 9.97 -2.17 -11.94
CA GLY A 114 9.23 -1.47 -13.00
C GLY A 114 7.71 -1.47 -12.84
N ALA A 115 7.18 -1.98 -11.73
CA ALA A 115 5.75 -1.97 -11.46
C ALA A 115 5.27 -0.54 -11.12
N THR A 116 4.26 -0.11 -11.86
CA THR A 116 3.54 1.15 -11.65
C THR A 116 2.05 0.86 -11.62
N ALA A 117 1.28 1.64 -10.86
CA ALA A 117 -0.16 1.43 -10.76
C ALA A 117 -0.92 2.69 -11.17
N ALA A 118 -1.72 2.60 -12.24
CA ALA A 118 -2.63 3.67 -12.63
C ALA A 118 -3.74 3.78 -11.58
N ILE A 119 -4.03 5.01 -11.15
CA ILE A 119 -5.08 5.25 -10.15
C ILE A 119 -6.44 5.27 -10.86
N SER A 120 -7.44 4.61 -10.28
CA SER A 120 -8.81 4.69 -10.76
C SER A 120 -9.44 6.02 -10.37
N GLY A 121 -10.53 6.43 -11.05
CA GLY A 121 -11.23 7.66 -10.67
C GLY A 121 -11.84 7.65 -9.26
N ALA A 122 -11.84 6.49 -8.57
CA ALA A 122 -12.26 6.35 -7.18
C ALA A 122 -11.08 6.27 -6.19
N GLY A 123 -9.84 6.48 -6.65
CA GLY A 123 -8.63 6.41 -5.83
C GLY A 123 -8.09 4.98 -5.60
N SER A 124 -8.68 3.95 -6.22
CA SER A 124 -8.18 2.57 -6.08
C SER A 124 -7.10 2.23 -7.10
N PHE A 125 -6.17 1.37 -6.73
CA PHE A 125 -5.13 0.87 -7.63
C PHE A 125 -4.72 -0.56 -7.27
N SER A 126 -4.04 -1.24 -8.19
CA SER A 126 -3.44 -2.56 -7.97
C SER A 126 -1.97 -2.50 -8.36
N LEU A 127 -1.10 -2.93 -7.47
CA LEU A 127 0.35 -2.84 -7.65
C LEU A 127 1.00 -4.18 -7.33
N ALA A 128 1.84 -4.65 -8.24
CA ALA A 128 2.77 -5.73 -7.93
C ALA A 128 3.81 -5.20 -6.96
N THR A 129 3.93 -5.86 -5.81
CA THR A 129 4.79 -5.46 -4.70
C THR A 129 5.80 -6.55 -4.41
N MET A 130 6.99 -6.14 -4.03
CA MET A 130 8.02 -7.00 -3.48
C MET A 130 8.26 -6.60 -2.03
N LEU A 131 8.20 -7.57 -1.13
CA LEU A 131 8.68 -7.40 0.22
C LEU A 131 10.00 -8.12 0.39
N THR A 132 10.97 -7.47 1.02
CA THR A 132 12.21 -8.10 1.49
C THR A 132 12.27 -7.99 3.00
N ALA A 133 12.67 -9.05 3.70
CA ALA A 133 12.87 -9.04 5.14
C ALA A 133 13.88 -10.11 5.57
N ASP A 134 14.40 -10.00 6.79
CA ASP A 134 15.13 -11.08 7.46
C ASP A 134 14.24 -11.72 8.52
N VAL A 135 14.15 -13.04 8.52
CA VAL A 135 13.29 -13.77 9.45
C VAL A 135 14.08 -14.69 10.33
N SER A 136 13.79 -14.63 11.62
CA SER A 136 14.28 -15.55 12.64
C SER A 136 13.11 -16.10 13.45
N GLY A 137 13.32 -17.23 14.11
CA GLY A 137 12.31 -17.79 15.00
C GLY A 137 12.89 -18.68 16.07
N VAL A 138 12.08 -18.91 17.09
CA VAL A 138 12.41 -19.69 18.29
C VAL A 138 11.46 -20.87 18.38
N PHE A 139 12.02 -22.06 18.61
CA PHE A 139 11.27 -23.28 18.87
C PHE A 139 10.98 -23.44 20.37
N PRO A 140 9.98 -24.26 20.78
CA PRO A 140 9.67 -24.49 22.19
C PRO A 140 10.84 -25.08 23.01
N ASP A 141 11.78 -25.75 22.37
CA ASP A 141 13.01 -26.27 22.99
C ASP A 141 14.13 -25.22 23.11
N THR A 142 13.81 -23.94 22.84
CA THR A 142 14.70 -22.77 22.80
C THR A 142 15.73 -22.77 21.68
N SER A 143 15.74 -23.77 20.80
CA SER A 143 16.54 -23.72 19.58
C SER A 143 16.02 -22.61 18.65
N THR A 144 16.87 -22.13 17.75
CA THR A 144 16.55 -20.99 16.88
C THR A 144 16.91 -21.26 15.43
N PHE A 145 16.26 -20.56 14.51
CA PHE A 145 16.66 -20.49 13.12
C PHE A 145 16.78 -19.03 12.66
N GLY A 146 17.51 -18.82 11.57
CA GLY A 146 17.71 -17.50 10.97
C GLY A 146 18.84 -16.69 11.62
N PRO A 147 19.00 -15.40 11.25
CA PRO A 147 18.19 -14.67 10.27
C PRO A 147 18.35 -15.23 8.87
N ALA A 148 17.22 -15.52 8.21
CA ALA A 148 17.18 -15.96 6.82
C ALA A 148 16.51 -14.87 5.98
N PRO A 149 17.16 -14.40 4.89
CA PRO A 149 16.55 -13.42 4.01
C PRO A 149 15.38 -14.06 3.27
N VAL A 150 14.25 -13.37 3.26
CA VAL A 150 13.03 -13.76 2.54
C VAL A 150 12.61 -12.64 1.60
N SER A 151 12.09 -13.02 0.43
CA SER A 151 11.52 -12.10 -0.54
C SER A 151 10.19 -12.61 -1.05
N SER A 152 9.13 -11.82 -0.94
CA SER A 152 7.84 -12.11 -1.58
C SER A 152 7.89 -11.66 -3.03
N LEU A 153 8.25 -12.55 -3.96
CA LEU A 153 8.38 -12.21 -5.38
C LEU A 153 7.04 -12.17 -6.14
N THR A 154 5.91 -12.44 -5.48
CA THR A 154 4.58 -12.55 -6.11
C THR A 154 3.45 -11.91 -5.29
N SER A 155 3.75 -10.92 -4.45
CA SER A 155 2.71 -10.20 -3.70
C SER A 155 2.04 -9.15 -4.59
N SER A 156 0.72 -9.12 -4.61
CA SER A 156 -0.06 -8.05 -5.24
C SER A 156 -0.85 -7.32 -4.17
N ALA A 157 -0.69 -6.01 -4.10
CA ALA A 157 -1.41 -5.17 -3.16
C ALA A 157 -2.58 -4.47 -3.88
N VAL A 158 -3.77 -4.55 -3.31
CA VAL A 158 -4.87 -3.67 -3.69
C VAL A 158 -4.81 -2.44 -2.80
N GLY A 159 -4.59 -1.29 -3.43
CA GLY A 159 -4.43 -0.03 -2.74
C GLY A 159 -5.62 0.89 -2.88
N SER A 160 -5.77 1.76 -1.89
CA SER A 160 -6.68 2.91 -1.94
C SER A 160 -5.95 4.17 -1.54
N LEU A 161 -6.19 5.24 -2.28
CA LEU A 161 -5.71 6.58 -1.99
C LEU A 161 -6.92 7.47 -1.75
N ALA A 162 -6.98 8.08 -0.57
CA ALA A 162 -8.01 9.05 -0.21
C ALA A 162 -7.34 10.34 0.24
N VAL A 163 -7.92 11.47 -0.16
CA VAL A 163 -7.49 12.80 0.29
C VAL A 163 -8.68 13.45 1.00
N SER A 164 -8.46 13.88 2.25
CA SER A 164 -9.47 14.55 3.06
C SER A 164 -8.85 15.76 3.75
N GLY A 165 -9.18 16.95 3.26
CA GLY A 165 -8.54 18.19 3.69
C GLY A 165 -7.03 18.12 3.45
N ASP A 166 -6.25 18.31 4.51
CA ASP A 166 -4.79 18.32 4.48
C ASP A 166 -4.18 16.93 4.73
N THR A 167 -5.01 15.87 4.79
CA THR A 167 -4.56 14.50 5.06
C THR A 167 -4.69 13.63 3.82
N ILE A 168 -3.63 12.89 3.51
CA ILE A 168 -3.63 11.80 2.55
C ILE A 168 -3.64 10.49 3.33
N THR A 169 -4.62 9.64 3.04
CA THR A 169 -4.68 8.28 3.55
C THR A 169 -4.36 7.32 2.41
N LEU A 170 -3.34 6.48 2.61
CA LEU A 170 -3.05 5.36 1.73
C LEU A 170 -3.40 4.06 2.47
N GLY A 171 -4.13 3.17 1.83
CA GLY A 171 -4.37 1.81 2.30
C GLY A 171 -3.75 0.82 1.32
N LEU A 172 -3.16 -0.26 1.82
CA LEU A 172 -2.74 -1.42 1.02
C LEU A 172 -3.26 -2.68 1.72
N VAL A 173 -3.98 -3.53 0.99
CA VAL A 173 -4.59 -4.74 1.53
C VAL A 173 -4.11 -5.95 0.74
N GLY A 174 -3.94 -7.07 1.44
CA GLY A 174 -3.62 -8.36 0.82
C GLY A 174 -2.14 -8.56 0.51
N VAL A 175 -1.23 -7.85 1.18
CA VAL A 175 0.20 -8.04 1.00
C VAL A 175 0.61 -9.34 1.68
N ASN A 176 1.24 -10.24 0.93
CA ASN A 176 1.87 -11.43 1.51
C ASN A 176 3.29 -11.05 1.96
N LEU A 177 3.55 -11.06 3.26
CA LEU A 177 4.87 -10.76 3.82
C LEU A 177 5.84 -11.91 3.58
N ALA A 178 5.45 -13.10 4.01
CA ALA A 178 6.32 -14.27 3.96
C ALA A 178 5.52 -15.56 4.08
N THR A 179 6.12 -16.63 3.57
CA THR A 179 5.65 -18.00 3.75
C THR A 179 6.78 -18.82 4.36
N PHE A 180 6.49 -19.56 5.42
CA PHE A 180 7.48 -20.35 6.17
C PHE A 180 7.08 -21.81 6.25
N PRO A 181 7.99 -22.74 5.91
CA PRO A 181 7.72 -24.16 6.13
C PRO A 181 7.73 -24.49 7.62
N GLN A 182 6.85 -25.38 8.05
CA GLN A 182 6.86 -25.91 9.41
C GLN A 182 7.96 -26.97 9.58
N LEU A 183 9.20 -26.51 9.81
CA LEU A 183 10.39 -27.36 9.86
C LEU A 183 10.30 -28.50 10.89
N ALA A 184 9.66 -28.25 12.03
CA ALA A 184 9.48 -29.24 13.10
C ALA A 184 8.28 -30.18 12.88
N ASN A 185 7.47 -29.98 11.84
CA ASN A 185 6.39 -30.90 11.45
C ASN A 185 6.33 -31.07 9.92
N PRO A 186 7.23 -31.88 9.33
CA PRO A 186 7.29 -32.09 7.89
C PRO A 186 5.98 -32.67 7.36
N GLY A 187 5.22 -31.88 6.60
CA GLY A 187 3.90 -32.25 6.05
C GLY A 187 2.73 -31.42 6.59
N ALA A 188 2.95 -30.58 7.61
CA ALA A 188 1.98 -29.56 8.01
C ALA A 188 1.95 -28.40 6.98
N PRO A 189 0.81 -27.69 6.84
CA PRO A 189 0.72 -26.53 5.96
C PRO A 189 1.69 -25.43 6.39
N ASP A 190 2.28 -24.73 5.43
CA ASP A 190 3.20 -23.62 5.69
C ASP A 190 2.49 -22.47 6.43
N ILE A 191 3.25 -21.63 7.12
CA ILE A 191 2.73 -20.43 7.77
C ILE A 191 2.81 -19.28 6.78
N VAL A 192 1.67 -18.66 6.47
CA VAL A 192 1.58 -17.47 5.61
C VAL A 192 1.31 -16.26 6.49
N VAL A 193 2.17 -15.26 6.41
CA VAL A 193 1.99 -13.98 7.07
C VAL A 193 1.49 -12.96 6.05
N LYS A 194 0.34 -12.35 6.35
CA LYS A 194 -0.29 -11.30 5.56
C LYS A 194 -0.30 -9.99 6.33
N ALA A 195 -0.15 -8.90 5.61
CA ALA A 195 -0.22 -7.55 6.13
C ALA A 195 -1.24 -6.70 5.38
N ASP A 196 -1.98 -5.94 6.16
CA ASP A 196 -2.76 -4.82 5.68
C ASP A 196 -2.13 -3.55 6.24
N PHE A 197 -1.80 -2.60 5.37
CA PHE A 197 -1.13 -1.36 5.74
C PHE A 197 -2.10 -0.19 5.63
N THR A 198 -2.03 0.73 6.58
CA THR A 198 -2.74 2.01 6.52
C THR A 198 -1.76 3.13 6.88
N PHE A 199 -1.71 4.17 6.05
CA PHE A 199 -0.80 5.29 6.16
C PHE A 199 -1.55 6.59 6.26
N PHE A 200 -0.99 7.53 7.03
CA PHE A 200 -1.49 8.89 7.13
C PHE A 200 -0.34 9.86 6.84
N GLY A 201 -0.50 10.62 5.77
CA GLY A 201 0.41 11.65 5.32
C GLY A 201 -0.23 13.02 5.44
N VAL A 202 0.58 14.04 5.62
CA VAL A 202 0.12 15.44 5.51
C VAL A 202 0.41 15.88 4.08
N VAL A 203 -0.54 16.52 3.43
CA VAL A 203 -0.31 17.08 2.09
C VAL A 203 0.70 18.23 2.24
N PRO A 204 1.83 18.22 1.51
CA PRO A 204 2.90 19.21 1.69
C PRO A 204 2.43 20.66 1.48
N GLU A 205 1.39 20.88 0.65
CA GLU A 205 0.84 22.20 0.38
C GLU A 205 -0.69 22.16 0.17
N PRO A 206 -1.45 23.12 0.74
CA PRO A 206 -2.90 23.22 0.54
C PRO A 206 -3.32 23.30 -0.94
N GLY A 207 -2.48 23.86 -1.81
CA GLY A 207 -2.73 23.96 -3.25
C GLY A 207 -2.75 22.59 -3.95
N THR A 208 -1.86 21.69 -3.55
CA THR A 208 -1.79 20.32 -4.08
C THR A 208 -2.92 19.46 -3.55
N ALA A 209 -3.33 19.69 -2.29
CA ALA A 209 -4.51 19.05 -1.69
C ALA A 209 -5.79 19.46 -2.43
N LEU A 210 -5.91 20.74 -2.77
CA LEU A 210 -7.01 21.27 -3.56
C LEU A 210 -6.99 20.69 -4.97
N LEU A 211 -5.84 20.58 -5.65
CA LEU A 211 -5.77 19.99 -6.99
C LEU A 211 -6.08 18.49 -7.00
N LEU A 212 -5.56 17.72 -6.04
CA LEU A 212 -5.88 16.29 -5.90
C LEU A 212 -7.35 16.09 -5.52
N GLY A 213 -7.86 16.86 -4.56
CA GLY A 213 -9.24 16.83 -4.10
C GLY A 213 -10.23 17.28 -5.18
N MET A 214 -9.93 18.35 -5.93
CA MET A 214 -10.73 18.81 -7.06
C MET A 214 -10.60 17.90 -8.28
N GLY A 215 -9.44 17.27 -8.48
CA GLY A 215 -9.26 16.22 -9.48
C GLY A 215 -10.19 15.04 -9.19
N LEU A 216 -10.15 14.51 -7.98
CA LEU A 216 -11.01 13.40 -7.55
C LEU A 216 -12.51 13.78 -7.49
N MET A 217 -12.87 14.98 -7.01
CA MET A 217 -14.26 15.46 -6.99
C MET A 217 -14.79 15.81 -8.39
N GLY A 218 -13.96 16.39 -9.26
CA GLY A 218 -14.32 16.64 -10.66
C GLY A 218 -14.57 15.34 -11.43
N LEU A 219 -13.79 14.31 -11.12
CA LEU A 219 -13.94 12.96 -11.69
C LEU A 219 -15.16 12.21 -11.13
N SER A 220 -15.51 12.35 -9.86
CA SER A 220 -16.74 11.76 -9.31
C SER A 220 -18.00 12.41 -9.89
N ALA A 221 -17.98 13.73 -10.13
CA ALA A 221 -19.05 14.47 -10.79
C ALA A 221 -19.18 14.14 -12.30
N ALA A 222 -18.08 13.83 -12.98
CA ALA A 222 -18.10 13.39 -14.38
C ALA A 222 -18.67 11.97 -14.56
N ARG A 223 -18.45 11.08 -13.57
CA ARG A 223 -18.99 9.72 -13.55
C ARG A 223 -20.50 9.68 -13.23
N SER A 224 -21.02 10.60 -12.42
CA SER A 224 -22.47 10.66 -12.14
C SER A 224 -23.32 11.15 -13.33
N ARG A 225 -22.69 11.58 -14.43
CA ARG A 225 -23.35 12.08 -15.64
C ARG A 225 -23.24 11.13 -16.85
N ARG A 226 -22.65 9.94 -16.68
CA ARG A 226 -22.75 8.82 -17.61
C ARG A 226 -23.70 7.78 -17.06
#